data_AF-A0A960VBF2-F1
#
_entry.id   AF-A0A960VBF2-F1
#
_cell.length_a   1.000
_cell.length_b   1.000
_cell.length_c   1.000
_cell.angle_alpha   90.00
_cell.angle_beta   90.00
_cell.angle_gamma   90.00
#
_symmetry.space_group_name_H-M   'P 1'
#
loop_
_entity.id
_entity.type
_entity.pdbx_description
1 polymer ?
#
loop_
_entity_poly.entity_id
_entity_poly.type
_entity_poly.pdbx_seq_one_letter_code
_entity_poly.pdbx_strand_id
1 'polypeptide(L)'
;MKEILIVEDEVIAALALKGLLRSSGYRVTDYVASGEDAITSIKEHKPDIILMDITIAGELDGIETYKIIKSEEKIPVIFLSGYDDDSIRKKAEETNPLGYFLKPYEF
;
A
#
# COMPACT_ATOMS: atom_id res chain seq x y z
N MET A 1 -5.57 15.45 10.48
CA MET A 1 -4.60 14.34 10.63
C MET A 1 -4.81 13.44 9.42
N LYS A 2 -3.75 13.07 8.69
CA LYS A 2 -3.88 12.26 7.49
C LYS A 2 -4.09 10.78 7.84
N GLU A 3 -4.95 10.13 7.08
CA GLU A 3 -5.42 8.76 7.27
C GLU A 3 -4.77 7.82 6.27
N ILE A 4 -4.17 6.75 6.76
CA ILE A 4 -3.38 5.83 5.94
C ILE A 4 -3.91 4.41 6.09
N LEU A 5 -4.17 3.76 4.96
CA LEU A 5 -4.36 2.32 4.91
C LEU A 5 -3.02 1.64 4.62
N ILE A 6 -2.75 0.54 5.34
CA ILE A 6 -1.60 -0.33 5.08
C ILE A 6 -2.10 -1.61 4.41
N VAL A 7 -1.48 -2.00 3.31
CA VAL A 7 -1.70 -3.30 2.65
C VAL A 7 -0.38 -4.04 2.62
N GLU A 8 -0.25 -5.04 3.49
CA GLU A 8 0.98 -5.76 3.81
C GLU A 8 0.61 -7.11 4.44
N ASP A 9 1.04 -8.21 3.82
CA ASP A 9 0.73 -9.56 4.28
C ASP A 9 1.62 -10.00 5.45
N GLU A 10 2.82 -9.45 5.56
CA GLU A 10 3.69 -9.67 6.71
C GLU A 10 3.26 -8.83 7.93
N VAL A 11 2.60 -9.47 8.88
CA VAL A 11 2.10 -8.84 10.11
C VAL A 11 3.18 -8.03 10.85
N ILE A 12 4.42 -8.53 10.91
CA ILE A 12 5.52 -7.82 11.60
C ILE A 12 5.87 -6.52 10.86
N ALA A 13 5.94 -6.55 9.53
CA ALA A 13 6.20 -5.37 8.72
C ALA A 13 5.05 -4.35 8.84
N ALA A 14 3.80 -4.82 8.79
CA ALA A 14 2.62 -3.98 8.95
C ALA A 14 2.60 -3.28 10.31
N LEU A 15 2.93 -3.99 11.40
CA LEU A 15 3.00 -3.42 12.75
C LEU A 15 4.15 -2.42 12.90
N ALA A 16 5.32 -2.70 12.30
CA ALA A 16 6.45 -1.77 12.30
C ALA A 16 6.09 -0.47 11.57
N LEU A 17 5.52 -0.57 10.37
CA LEU A 17 5.08 0.57 9.58
C LEU A 17 3.99 1.37 10.30
N LYS A 18 3.02 0.69 10.91
CA LYS A 18 1.99 1.32 11.75
C LYS A 18 2.60 2.09 12.92
N GLY A 19 3.62 1.55 13.57
CA GLY A 19 4.36 2.22 14.65
C GLY A 19 5.03 3.51 14.16
N LEU A 20 5.75 3.45 13.04
CA LEU A 20 6.43 4.59 12.41
C LEU A 20 5.46 5.70 11.99
N LEU A 21 4.34 5.33 11.35
CA LEU A 21 3.33 6.29 10.91
C LEU A 21 2.70 7.00 12.11
N ARG A 22 2.40 6.26 13.18
CA ARG A 22 1.83 6.83 14.41
C ARG A 22 2.80 7.78 15.11
N SER A 23 4.08 7.42 15.22
CA SER A 23 5.09 8.31 15.82
C SER A 23 5.32 9.57 14.98
N SER A 24 5.06 9.50 13.67
CA SER A 24 5.12 10.62 12.73
C SER A 24 3.83 11.45 12.67
N GLY A 25 2.82 11.15 13.50
CA GLY A 25 1.58 11.93 13.61
C GLY A 25 0.47 11.56 12.62
N TYR A 26 0.57 10.41 11.94
CA TYR A 26 -0.46 9.87 11.06
C TYR A 26 -1.40 8.91 11.78
N ARG A 27 -2.64 8.78 11.28
CA ARG A 27 -3.60 7.77 11.72
C ARG A 27 -3.61 6.61 10.73
N VAL A 28 -3.44 5.40 11.22
CA VAL A 28 -3.66 4.18 10.42
C VAL A 28 -5.11 3.76 10.58
N THR A 29 -5.87 3.76 9.48
CA THR A 29 -7.30 3.38 9.48
C THR A 29 -7.46 1.89 9.72
N ASP A 30 -6.67 1.11 9.02
CA ASP A 30 -6.69 -0.34 9.02
C ASP A 30 -5.35 -0.89 8.50
N TYR A 31 -5.10 -2.18 8.70
CA TYR A 31 -4.02 -2.91 8.04
C TYR A 31 -4.56 -4.24 7.53
N VAL A 32 -4.46 -4.47 6.23
CA VAL A 32 -4.98 -5.66 5.57
C VAL A 32 -3.87 -6.42 4.86
N ALA A 33 -4.07 -7.72 4.63
CA ALA A 33 -3.05 -8.58 4.04
C ALA A 33 -3.23 -8.82 2.53
N SER A 34 -4.39 -8.48 1.95
CA SER A 34 -4.72 -8.79 0.56
C SER A 34 -5.34 -7.62 -0.20
N GLY A 35 -5.33 -7.73 -1.53
CA GLY A 35 -5.92 -6.73 -2.41
C GLY A 35 -7.44 -6.64 -2.27
N GLU A 36 -8.10 -7.78 -2.08
CA GLU A 36 -9.55 -7.88 -1.90
C GLU A 36 -10.01 -7.22 -0.60
N ASP A 37 -9.26 -7.45 0.48
CA ASP A 37 -9.50 -6.81 1.77
C ASP A 37 -9.22 -5.30 1.68
N ALA A 38 -8.21 -4.89 0.91
CA ALA A 38 -7.91 -3.47 0.70
C ALA A 38 -9.07 -2.75 0.01
N ILE A 39 -9.62 -3.34 -1.07
CA ILE A 39 -10.77 -2.78 -1.79
C ILE A 39 -11.98 -2.65 -0.87
N THR A 40 -12.20 -3.61 0.02
CA THR A 40 -13.29 -3.57 1.01
C THR A 40 -13.05 -2.48 2.06
N SER A 41 -11.86 -2.45 2.66
CA SER A 41 -11.45 -1.50 3.70
C SER A 41 -11.52 -0.04 3.22
N ILE A 42 -11.16 0.22 1.96
CA ILE A 42 -11.26 1.56 1.34
C ILE A 42 -12.70 2.09 1.33
N LYS A 43 -13.68 1.22 1.04
CA LYS A 43 -15.10 1.60 0.97
C LYS A 43 -15.64 2.00 2.35
N GLU A 44 -15.14 1.36 3.41
CA GLU A 44 -15.55 1.61 4.79
C GLU A 44 -14.83 2.80 5.44
N HIS A 45 -13.52 2.92 5.22
CA HIS A 45 -12.66 3.83 5.99
C HIS A 45 -12.17 5.05 5.21
N LYS A 46 -12.22 5.03 3.88
CA LYS A 46 -11.86 6.15 2.99
C LYS A 46 -10.53 6.84 3.36
N PRO A 47 -9.40 6.09 3.33
CA PRO A 47 -8.09 6.64 3.67
C PRO A 47 -7.67 7.76 2.70
N ASP A 48 -6.79 8.66 3.16
CA ASP A 48 -6.21 9.70 2.31
C ASP A 48 -5.10 9.16 1.39
N ILE A 49 -4.36 8.16 1.86
CA ILE A 49 -3.22 7.54 1.18
C ILE A 49 -3.22 6.04 1.50
N ILE A 50 -2.77 5.22 0.55
CA ILE A 50 -2.52 3.80 0.78
C ILE A 50 -1.02 3.53 0.65
N LEU A 51 -0.46 2.85 1.63
CA LEU A 51 0.86 2.22 1.53
C LEU A 51 0.64 0.74 1.21
N MET A 52 1.18 0.29 0.09
CA MET A 52 0.85 -1.01 -0.48
C MET A 52 2.11 -1.77 -0.86
N ASP A 53 2.33 -2.93 -0.26
CA ASP A 53 3.30 -3.88 -0.82
C ASP A 53 2.82 -4.36 -2.19
N ILE A 54 3.75 -4.57 -3.10
CA ILE A 54 3.50 -5.23 -4.39
C ILE A 54 3.22 -6.72 -4.19
N THR A 55 3.96 -7.36 -3.28
CA THR A 55 3.75 -8.77 -2.94
C THR A 55 2.85 -8.82 -1.72
N ILE A 56 1.60 -9.23 -1.92
CA ILE A 56 0.57 -9.33 -0.87
C ILE A 56 -0.16 -10.66 -1.02
N ALA A 57 -0.91 -11.07 0.01
CA ALA A 57 -1.72 -12.27 -0.05
C ALA A 57 -2.93 -12.09 -0.98
N GLY A 58 -3.53 -13.21 -1.39
CA GLY A 58 -4.74 -13.21 -2.21
C GLY A 58 -4.48 -13.55 -3.68
N GLU A 59 -5.46 -13.24 -4.53
CA GLU A 59 -5.35 -13.48 -5.97
C GLU A 59 -4.73 -12.28 -6.71
N LEU A 60 -4.90 -11.08 -6.16
CA LEU A 60 -4.41 -9.84 -6.73
C LEU A 60 -3.07 -9.43 -6.12
N ASP A 61 -2.10 -9.11 -6.96
CA ASP A 61 -0.90 -8.40 -6.50
C ASP A 61 -1.20 -6.92 -6.19
N GLY A 62 -0.25 -6.21 -5.56
CA GLY A 62 -0.43 -4.79 -5.23
C GLY A 62 -0.63 -3.89 -6.45
N ILE A 63 0.00 -4.21 -7.59
CA ILE A 63 -0.12 -3.41 -8.82
C ILE A 63 -1.51 -3.60 -9.44
N GLU A 64 -2.01 -4.82 -9.50
CA GLU A 64 -3.36 -5.17 -9.95
C GLU A 64 -4.42 -4.55 -9.05
N THR A 65 -4.22 -4.66 -7.74
CA THR A 65 -5.06 -4.04 -6.72
C THR A 65 -5.14 -2.52 -6.93
N TYR A 66 -4.01 -1.84 -7.13
CA TYR A 66 -4.01 -0.40 -7.38
C TYR A 66 -4.73 -0.03 -8.68
N LYS A 67 -4.59 -0.82 -9.77
CA LYS A 67 -5.32 -0.57 -11.02
C LYS A 67 -6.84 -0.57 -10.79
N ILE A 68 -7.34 -1.53 -10.00
CA ILE A 68 -8.76 -1.62 -9.65
C ILE A 68 -9.16 -0.41 -8.80
N ILE A 69 -8.44 -0.15 -7.71
CA ILE A 69 -8.71 0.99 -6.82
C ILE A 69 -8.73 2.29 -7.62
N LYS A 70 -7.76 2.53 -8.50
CA LYS A 70 -7.66 3.75 -9.31
C LYS A 70 -8.85 3.94 -10.26
N SER A 71 -9.47 2.84 -10.69
CA SER A 71 -10.65 2.87 -11.57
C SER A 71 -11.94 3.21 -10.81
N GLU A 72 -12.04 2.81 -9.54
CA GLU A 72 -13.20 3.05 -8.68
C GLU A 72 -13.07 4.35 -7.86
N GLU A 73 -11.87 4.65 -7.39
CA GLU A 73 -11.53 5.68 -6.42
C GLU A 73 -10.23 6.41 -6.79
N LYS A 74 -10.07 7.67 -6.40
CA LYS A 74 -8.87 8.48 -6.72
C LYS A 74 -7.89 8.59 -5.55
N ILE A 75 -7.73 7.52 -4.79
CA ILE A 75 -6.84 7.50 -3.62
C ILE A 75 -5.39 7.27 -4.11
N PRO A 76 -4.44 8.15 -3.74
CA PRO A 76 -3.05 7.96 -4.11
C PRO A 76 -2.44 6.75 -3.38
N VAL A 77 -1.65 5.97 -4.13
CA VAL A 77 -0.92 4.81 -3.62
C VAL A 77 0.58 5.07 -3.65
N ILE A 78 1.26 4.68 -2.59
CA ILE A 78 2.72 4.56 -2.54
C ILE A 78 3.04 3.06 -2.47
N PHE A 79 3.80 2.57 -3.44
CA PHE A 79 4.24 1.18 -3.45
C PHE A 79 5.45 0.97 -2.55
N LEU A 80 5.47 -0.18 -1.89
CA LEU A 80 6.59 -0.71 -1.13
C LEU A 80 7.03 -2.00 -1.85
N SER A 81 8.32 -2.17 -2.12
CA SER A 81 8.82 -3.37 -2.79
C SER A 81 10.03 -3.95 -2.08
N GLY A 82 10.01 -5.25 -1.82
CA GLY A 82 11.19 -6.02 -1.39
C GLY A 82 12.14 -6.38 -2.54
N TYR A 83 11.74 -6.17 -3.79
CA TYR A 83 12.49 -6.57 -4.97
C TYR A 83 12.95 -5.34 -5.77
N ASP A 84 14.24 -5.33 -6.11
CA ASP A 84 14.82 -4.40 -7.08
C ASP A 84 14.78 -5.02 -8.49
N ASP A 85 13.58 -5.40 -8.94
CA ASP A 85 13.34 -5.90 -10.29
C ASP A 85 12.82 -4.75 -11.17
N ASP A 86 13.65 -4.33 -12.12
CA ASP A 86 13.33 -3.27 -13.08
C ASP A 86 12.00 -3.49 -13.81
N SER A 87 11.62 -4.75 -14.06
CA SER A 87 10.37 -5.08 -14.75
C SER A 87 9.14 -4.83 -13.87
N ILE A 88 9.23 -5.12 -12.57
CA ILE A 88 8.17 -4.84 -11.58
C ILE A 88 8.07 -3.34 -11.36
N ARG A 89 9.20 -2.67 -11.17
CA ARG A 89 9.25 -1.22 -11.03
C ARG A 89 8.61 -0.51 -12.21
N LYS A 90 8.95 -0.91 -13.44
CA LYS A 90 8.36 -0.32 -14.64
C LYS A 90 6.85 -0.52 -14.70
N LYS A 91 6.35 -1.73 -14.40
CA LYS A 91 4.90 -2.00 -14.32
C LYS A 91 4.21 -1.14 -13.27
N ALA A 92 4.83 -0.95 -12.10
CA ALA A 92 4.31 -0.10 -11.05
C ALA A 92 4.28 1.36 -11.51
N GLU A 93 5.35 1.89 -12.10
CA GLU A 93 5.45 3.26 -12.61
C GLU A 93 4.42 3.54 -13.74
N GLU A 94 4.12 2.56 -14.60
CA GLU A 94 3.07 2.66 -15.63
C GLU A 94 1.67 2.89 -15.04
N THR A 95 1.43 2.51 -13.79
CA THR A 95 0.18 2.83 -13.08
C THR A 95 0.14 4.26 -12.55
N ASN A 96 1.21 5.04 -12.70
CA ASN A 96 1.38 6.41 -12.20
C ASN A 96 1.01 6.54 -10.70
N PRO A 97 1.73 5.83 -9.81
CA PRO A 97 1.55 5.93 -8.36
C PRO A 97 2.07 7.27 -7.83
N LEU A 98 1.77 7.58 -6.57
CA LEU A 98 2.34 8.75 -5.89
C LEU A 98 3.84 8.57 -5.61
N GLY A 99 4.28 7.33 -5.38
CA GLY A 99 5.68 7.01 -5.11
C GLY A 99 5.93 5.51 -5.07
N TYR A 100 7.21 5.15 -5.01
CA TYR A 100 7.71 3.78 -4.94
C TYR A 100 8.92 3.77 -4.00
N PHE A 101 8.92 2.91 -2.98
CA PHE A 101 10.02 2.75 -2.03
C PHE A 101 10.53 1.31 -2.02
N LEU A 102 11.86 1.15 -2.05
CA LEU A 102 12.52 -0.14 -1.88
C LEU A 102 12.66 -0.46 -0.37
N LYS A 103 12.40 -1.71 0.01
CA LYS A 103 12.73 -2.25 1.34
C LYS A 103 14.19 -2.73 1.34
N PRO A 104 14.95 -2.65 2.47
CA PRO A 104 14.56 -2.06 3.73
C PRO A 104 14.52 -0.52 3.66
N TYR A 105 13.58 0.08 4.38
CA TYR A 105 13.39 1.53 4.36
C TYR A 105 14.60 2.22 5.02
N GLU A 106 15.43 2.87 4.22
CA GLU A 106 16.42 3.82 4.74
C GLU A 106 15.72 5.17 4.94
N PHE A 107 15.50 5.54 6.21
CA PHE A 107 15.03 6.87 6.63
C PHE A 107 16.20 7.71 7.15
#